data_AF-A0A2T7SS44-F1
#
_entry.id   AF-A0A2T7SS44-F1
#
_cell.length_a   1.000
_cell.length_b   1.000
_cell.length_c   1.000
_cell.angle_alpha   90.00
_cell.angle_beta   90.00
_cell.angle_gamma   90.00
#
_symmetry.space_group_name_H-M   'P 1'
#
loop_
_entity.id
_entity.type
_entity.pdbx_description
1 polymer ?
#
loop_
_entity_poly.entity_id
_entity_poly.type
_entity_poly.pdbx_seq_one_letter_code
_entity_poly.pdbx_strand_id
1 'polypeptide(L)'
;MQNFTDIPSSRSLSDSLIEILNNDKTGISCNSGTTFPTTNQQVGMLCYRTDQLKLYQLIGVNPDNWRFIMDLSSGIDSQFATKLNASSYTAADVLAKLLTVDGAGTGLDADLLDGQHASAFASSTHNHNATYLGIAAKAADADKLDGYDSTAFVRSVNGAGPNASGNATVVIDLSSRVAKTGDTMTGNLTIQNTAPTLTMQDTDNVTRSLHVNSNLMGFLKSDGNWDMYMNNGGSLWTANYGWLHDYFFNAVGNCFRSSNPGSGWQGASNCTANTADFYNCGDQVPTSGIYMLRLVDGGSTISFGSQTTRYNCNCDCNCC
;
A
#
# COMPACT_ATOMS: atom_id res chain seq x y z
N MET A 1 -32.36 -80.78 60.95
CA MET A 1 -32.29 -81.65 62.15
C MET A 1 -31.59 -82.91 61.70
N GLN A 2 -30.54 -83.35 62.39
CA GLN A 2 -29.73 -84.52 62.00
C GLN A 2 -30.26 -85.79 62.67
N ASN A 3 -31.54 -86.08 62.45
CA ASN A 3 -32.25 -87.16 63.14
C ASN A 3 -32.61 -88.28 62.16
N PHE A 4 -31.62 -88.72 61.38
CA PHE A 4 -31.77 -89.90 60.55
C PHE A 4 -31.77 -91.16 61.42
N THR A 5 -32.72 -92.07 61.18
CA THR A 5 -32.81 -93.36 61.85
C THR A 5 -32.85 -94.48 60.82
N ASP A 6 -31.99 -95.49 60.98
CA ASP A 6 -32.05 -96.71 60.18
C ASP A 6 -33.32 -97.51 60.50
N ILE A 7 -34.10 -97.84 59.47
CA ILE A 7 -35.33 -98.61 59.61
C ILE A 7 -34.99 -100.10 59.38
N PRO A 8 -35.07 -100.96 60.41
CA PRO A 8 -34.70 -102.36 60.24
C PRO A 8 -35.70 -103.09 59.33
N SER A 9 -35.21 -104.07 58.57
CA SER A 9 -36.02 -104.85 57.63
C SER A 9 -37.16 -105.65 58.30
N SER A 10 -37.12 -105.80 59.63
CA SER A 10 -38.14 -106.49 60.42
C SER A 10 -39.34 -105.61 60.81
N ARG A 11 -39.31 -104.30 60.52
CA ARG A 11 -40.38 -103.36 60.91
C ARG A 11 -41.53 -103.35 59.91
N SER A 12 -42.77 -103.25 60.40
CA SER A 12 -43.94 -103.12 59.53
C SER A 12 -43.95 -101.76 58.81
N LEU A 13 -44.60 -101.69 57.63
CA LEU A 13 -44.71 -100.44 56.87
C LEU A 13 -45.47 -99.35 57.65
N SER A 14 -46.53 -99.72 58.36
CA SER A 14 -47.31 -98.79 59.19
C SER A 14 -46.48 -98.21 60.34
N ASP A 15 -45.65 -99.02 60.98
CA ASP A 15 -44.82 -98.58 62.10
C ASP A 15 -43.57 -97.80 61.66
N SER A 16 -43.22 -97.89 60.36
CA SER A 16 -42.08 -97.21 59.75
C SER A 16 -42.42 -95.79 59.28
N LEU A 17 -43.71 -95.45 59.12
CA LEU A 17 -44.15 -94.16 58.56
C LEU A 17 -43.52 -92.96 59.26
N ILE A 18 -43.47 -92.97 60.60
CA ILE A 18 -42.93 -91.84 61.37
C ILE A 18 -41.41 -91.67 61.18
N GLU A 19 -40.69 -92.79 61.01
CA GLU A 19 -39.24 -92.80 60.78
C GLU A 19 -38.91 -92.36 59.36
N ILE A 20 -39.68 -92.81 58.37
CA ILE A 20 -39.58 -92.35 56.98
C ILE A 20 -39.80 -90.84 56.90
N LEU A 21 -40.88 -90.33 57.49
CA LEU A 21 -41.16 -88.89 57.50
C LEU A 21 -40.07 -88.08 58.22
N ASN A 22 -39.44 -88.63 59.25
CA ASN A 22 -38.32 -87.97 59.93
C ASN A 22 -37.04 -87.98 59.10
N ASN A 23 -36.75 -89.07 58.38
CA ASN A 23 -35.65 -89.15 57.44
C ASN A 23 -35.86 -88.18 56.26
N ASP A 24 -37.08 -88.10 55.72
CA ASP A 24 -37.45 -87.15 54.67
C ASP A 24 -37.29 -85.70 55.14
N LYS A 25 -37.76 -85.37 56.35
CA LYS A 25 -37.54 -84.04 56.94
C LYS A 25 -36.05 -83.73 57.11
N THR A 26 -35.25 -84.72 57.50
CA THR A 26 -33.79 -84.58 57.62
C THR A 26 -33.18 -84.25 56.27
N GLY A 27 -33.54 -84.98 55.21
CA GLY A 27 -33.11 -84.73 53.84
C GLY A 27 -33.55 -83.36 53.30
N ILE A 28 -34.83 -83.01 53.43
CA ILE A 28 -35.39 -81.72 52.99
C ILE A 28 -34.72 -80.54 53.73
N SER A 29 -34.42 -80.71 55.02
CA SER A 29 -33.71 -79.71 55.80
C SER A 29 -32.23 -79.58 55.44
N CYS A 30 -31.75 -80.34 54.45
CA CYS A 30 -30.33 -80.45 54.12
C CYS A 30 -29.51 -80.80 55.36
N ASN A 31 -29.93 -81.80 56.13
CA ASN A 31 -29.25 -82.25 57.35
C ASN A 31 -28.88 -81.10 58.32
N SER A 32 -29.80 -80.14 58.49
CA SER A 32 -29.48 -78.90 59.19
C SER A 32 -29.13 -79.12 60.67
N GLY A 33 -28.10 -78.44 61.15
CA GLY A 33 -27.64 -78.55 62.54
C GLY A 33 -26.39 -77.72 62.81
N THR A 34 -25.85 -77.81 64.03
CA THR A 34 -24.64 -77.10 64.46
C THR A 34 -23.35 -77.89 64.27
N THR A 35 -23.43 -79.14 63.82
CA THR A 35 -22.28 -80.02 63.51
C THR A 35 -22.48 -80.66 62.14
N PHE A 36 -21.49 -81.38 61.60
CA PHE A 36 -21.69 -82.17 60.38
C PHE A 36 -22.23 -83.57 60.75
N PRO A 37 -23.11 -84.18 59.93
CA PRO A 37 -23.55 -85.55 60.15
C PRO A 37 -22.36 -86.51 60.08
N THR A 38 -22.26 -87.42 61.04
CA THR A 38 -21.16 -88.42 61.11
C THR A 38 -21.59 -89.83 60.73
N THR A 39 -22.90 -90.09 60.67
CA THR A 39 -23.48 -91.41 60.36
C THR A 39 -24.21 -91.40 59.02
N ASN A 40 -24.28 -92.55 58.35
CA ASN A 40 -25.01 -92.74 57.09
C ASN A 40 -24.70 -91.68 56.02
N GLN A 41 -23.40 -91.35 55.91
CA GLN A 41 -22.90 -90.33 55.00
C GLN A 41 -22.87 -90.82 53.56
N GLN A 42 -23.33 -89.97 52.64
CA GLN A 42 -23.32 -90.24 51.20
C GLN A 42 -22.73 -89.05 50.46
N VAL A 43 -21.78 -89.29 49.54
CA VAL A 43 -21.22 -88.24 48.69
C VAL A 43 -22.36 -87.56 47.92
N GLY A 44 -22.37 -86.23 47.96
CA GLY A 44 -23.45 -85.40 47.42
C GLY A 44 -24.42 -84.88 48.48
N MET A 45 -24.43 -85.46 49.69
CA MET A 45 -25.27 -85.03 50.81
C MET A 45 -25.03 -83.55 51.14
N LEU A 46 -26.12 -82.81 51.33
CA LEU A 46 -26.08 -81.42 51.77
C LEU A 46 -26.16 -81.30 53.29
N CYS A 47 -25.39 -80.41 53.88
CA CYS A 47 -25.46 -80.02 55.28
C CYS A 47 -25.57 -78.50 55.40
N TYR A 48 -26.69 -78.02 55.94
CA TYR A 48 -26.84 -76.62 56.34
C TYR A 48 -26.38 -76.43 57.79
N ARG A 49 -25.24 -75.77 57.96
CA ARG A 49 -24.69 -75.41 59.28
C ARG A 49 -25.43 -74.20 59.82
N THR A 50 -26.40 -74.43 60.69
CA THR A 50 -27.29 -73.39 61.23
C THR A 50 -26.56 -72.40 62.12
N ASP A 51 -25.45 -72.81 62.74
CA ASP A 51 -24.57 -71.97 63.54
C ASP A 51 -23.70 -71.03 62.69
N GLN A 52 -23.40 -71.42 61.45
CA GLN A 52 -22.57 -70.66 60.52
C GLN A 52 -23.38 -69.93 59.46
N LEU A 53 -24.66 -70.29 59.30
CA LEU A 53 -25.51 -69.93 58.16
C LEU A 53 -24.89 -70.34 56.82
N LYS A 54 -24.26 -71.52 56.73
CA LYS A 54 -23.53 -71.97 55.54
C LYS A 54 -24.03 -73.29 55.02
N LEU A 55 -24.14 -73.43 53.70
CA LEU A 55 -24.45 -74.68 53.03
C LEU A 55 -23.17 -75.37 52.57
N TYR A 56 -23.06 -76.64 52.90
CA TYR A 56 -21.96 -77.52 52.52
C TYR A 56 -22.48 -78.73 51.77
N GLN A 57 -21.61 -79.32 50.95
CA GLN A 57 -21.83 -80.61 50.31
C GLN A 57 -20.70 -81.56 50.65
N LEU A 58 -21.05 -82.78 51.03
CA LEU A 58 -20.09 -83.85 51.24
C LEU A 58 -19.53 -84.29 49.89
N ILE A 59 -18.21 -84.17 49.73
CA ILE A 59 -17.51 -84.54 48.49
C ILE A 59 -16.63 -85.80 48.65
N GLY A 60 -16.49 -86.33 49.87
CA GLY A 60 -15.78 -87.58 50.15
C GLY A 60 -16.11 -88.10 51.55
N VAL A 61 -16.02 -89.42 51.74
CA VAL A 61 -16.20 -90.14 53.02
C VAL A 61 -14.92 -90.91 53.36
N ASN A 62 -14.57 -91.02 54.65
CA ASN A 62 -13.36 -91.70 55.15
C ASN A 62 -12.01 -91.18 54.59
N PRO A 63 -11.58 -89.95 54.95
CA PRO A 63 -12.21 -89.03 55.91
C PRO A 63 -13.28 -88.15 55.27
N ASP A 64 -14.20 -87.65 56.09
CA ASP A 64 -15.28 -86.79 55.64
C ASP A 64 -14.73 -85.45 55.13
N ASN A 65 -15.10 -85.10 53.90
CA ASN A 65 -14.66 -83.86 53.26
C ASN A 65 -15.87 -83.03 52.80
N TRP A 66 -16.10 -81.91 53.47
CA TRP A 66 -17.23 -81.02 53.22
C TRP A 66 -16.79 -79.79 52.43
N ARG A 67 -17.29 -79.66 51.20
CA ARG A 67 -17.08 -78.48 50.36
C ARG A 67 -18.09 -77.40 50.72
N PHE A 68 -17.61 -76.21 51.03
CA PHE A 68 -18.42 -75.02 51.16
C PHE A 68 -19.08 -74.67 49.80
N ILE A 69 -20.40 -74.48 49.80
CA ILE A 69 -21.16 -74.06 48.61
C ILE A 69 -21.50 -72.58 48.68
N MET A 70 -22.12 -72.16 49.79
CA MET A 70 -22.70 -70.82 49.90
C MET A 70 -22.78 -70.36 51.34
N ASP A 71 -22.58 -69.06 51.55
CA ASP A 71 -22.70 -68.40 52.84
C ASP A 71 -24.01 -67.62 52.89
N LEU A 72 -25.02 -68.13 53.58
CA LEU A 72 -26.32 -67.47 53.71
C LEU A 72 -26.34 -66.43 54.85
N SER A 73 -25.20 -66.12 55.48
CA SER A 73 -25.12 -65.06 56.52
C SER A 73 -25.34 -63.66 55.95
N SER A 74 -24.99 -63.46 54.68
CA SER A 74 -25.34 -62.27 53.91
C SER A 74 -26.26 -62.70 52.76
N GLY A 75 -27.28 -61.87 52.46
CA GLY A 75 -28.19 -62.16 51.35
C GLY A 75 -27.42 -62.51 50.08
N ILE A 76 -27.94 -63.46 49.31
CA ILE A 76 -27.28 -64.00 48.10
C ILE A 76 -26.87 -62.86 47.14
N ASP A 77 -27.70 -61.82 47.03
CA ASP A 77 -27.42 -60.63 46.22
C ASP A 77 -26.15 -59.88 46.64
N SER A 78 -25.87 -59.81 47.95
CA SER A 78 -24.67 -59.16 48.48
C SER A 78 -23.40 -59.90 48.08
N GLN A 79 -23.44 -61.24 48.10
CA GLN A 79 -22.31 -62.07 47.65
C GLN A 79 -22.01 -61.88 46.16
N PHE A 80 -23.04 -61.76 45.32
CA PHE A 80 -22.85 -61.51 43.89
C PHE A 80 -22.37 -60.08 43.60
N ALA A 81 -22.86 -59.07 44.33
CA ALA A 81 -22.45 -57.68 44.17
C ALA A 81 -20.94 -57.46 44.38
N THR A 82 -20.28 -58.30 45.19
CA THR A 82 -18.82 -58.21 45.40
C THR A 82 -17.97 -58.60 44.18
N LYS A 83 -18.53 -59.33 43.20
CA LYS A 83 -17.77 -59.79 42.01
C LYS A 83 -17.58 -58.69 40.97
N LEU A 84 -18.45 -57.69 40.94
CA LEU A 84 -18.27 -56.45 40.19
C LEU A 84 -18.95 -55.33 40.97
N ASN A 85 -18.21 -54.77 41.93
CA ASN A 85 -18.77 -53.73 42.78
C ASN A 85 -18.97 -52.45 41.96
N ALA A 86 -20.23 -52.10 41.68
CA ALA A 86 -20.59 -50.88 40.95
C ALA A 86 -20.09 -49.59 41.63
N SER A 87 -19.86 -49.60 42.94
CA SER A 87 -19.24 -48.47 43.64
C SER A 87 -17.73 -48.34 43.39
N SER A 88 -17.08 -49.42 42.94
CA SER A 88 -15.65 -49.43 42.57
C SER A 88 -15.45 -49.25 41.06
N TYR A 89 -16.33 -49.82 40.24
CA TYR A 89 -16.35 -49.64 38.78
C TYR A 89 -17.16 -48.41 38.38
N THR A 90 -16.72 -47.24 38.85
CA THR A 90 -17.33 -45.95 38.49
C THR A 90 -16.91 -45.51 37.09
N ALA A 91 -17.61 -44.54 36.51
CA ALA A 91 -17.19 -43.91 35.25
C ALA A 91 -15.77 -43.33 35.33
N ALA A 92 -15.36 -42.84 36.50
CA ALA A 92 -14.00 -42.32 36.73
C ALA A 92 -12.94 -43.44 36.73
N ASP A 93 -13.24 -44.61 37.31
CA ASP A 93 -12.36 -45.79 37.28
C ASP A 93 -12.24 -46.35 35.85
N VAL A 94 -13.34 -46.39 35.10
CA VAL A 94 -13.33 -46.80 33.68
C VAL A 94 -12.49 -45.82 32.85
N LEU A 95 -12.66 -44.50 33.05
CA LEU A 95 -11.85 -43.49 32.39
C LEU A 95 -10.36 -43.64 32.74
N ALA A 96 -10.02 -43.85 34.02
CA ALA A 96 -8.64 -44.05 34.45
C ALA A 96 -8.00 -45.26 33.77
N LYS A 97 -8.74 -46.37 33.63
CA LYS A 97 -8.27 -47.56 32.90
C LYS A 97 -8.07 -47.28 31.43
N LEU A 98 -9.01 -46.57 30.79
CA LEU A 98 -8.91 -46.19 29.37
C LEU A 98 -7.76 -45.23 29.09
N LEU A 99 -7.52 -44.24 29.96
CA LEU A 99 -6.41 -43.31 29.81
C LEU A 99 -5.04 -44.01 29.80
N THR A 100 -4.88 -45.14 30.51
CA THR A 100 -3.61 -45.89 30.48
C THR A 100 -3.34 -46.61 29.16
N VAL A 101 -4.37 -46.78 28.35
CA VAL A 101 -4.30 -47.39 27.02
C VAL A 101 -4.68 -46.40 25.91
N ASP A 102 -4.81 -45.12 26.25
CA ASP A 102 -5.03 -44.02 25.32
C ASP A 102 -3.68 -43.54 24.80
N GLY A 103 -3.53 -43.45 23.48
CA GLY A 103 -2.26 -43.15 22.83
C GLY A 103 -2.05 -43.88 21.50
N ALA A 104 -1.19 -43.28 20.68
CA ALA A 104 -0.96 -43.67 19.28
C ALA A 104 -0.85 -45.19 19.05
N GLY A 105 -1.75 -45.71 18.23
CA GLY A 105 -1.71 -47.09 17.73
C GLY A 105 -2.55 -48.10 18.53
N THR A 106 -3.27 -47.66 19.57
CA THR A 106 -4.19 -48.53 20.34
C THR A 106 -5.58 -48.62 19.71
N GLY A 107 -5.91 -47.72 18.78
CA GLY A 107 -7.23 -47.64 18.14
C GLY A 107 -8.30 -46.99 19.02
N LEU A 108 -7.92 -46.45 20.18
CA LEU A 108 -8.78 -45.69 21.10
C LEU A 108 -8.63 -44.16 20.96
N ASP A 109 -7.66 -43.72 20.15
CA ASP A 109 -7.41 -42.31 19.84
C ASP A 109 -8.61 -41.73 19.07
N ALA A 110 -9.47 -40.97 19.77
CA ALA A 110 -10.73 -40.42 19.25
C ALA A 110 -10.54 -39.27 18.23
N ASP A 111 -9.30 -38.90 17.93
CA ASP A 111 -8.90 -37.76 17.11
C ASP A 111 -8.29 -38.17 15.75
N LEU A 112 -8.50 -39.41 15.31
CA LEU A 112 -8.19 -39.82 13.94
C LEU A 112 -9.17 -39.16 12.95
N LEU A 113 -8.72 -38.09 12.29
CA LEU A 113 -9.28 -37.68 11.01
C LEU A 113 -8.68 -38.61 9.93
N ASP A 114 -9.51 -39.32 9.16
CA ASP A 114 -9.10 -40.22 8.07
C ASP A 114 -8.06 -41.31 8.45
N GLY A 115 -8.06 -41.77 9.70
CA GLY A 115 -7.12 -42.80 10.16
C GLY A 115 -5.69 -42.30 10.37
N GLN A 116 -5.48 -40.99 10.42
CA GLN A 116 -4.19 -40.35 10.61
C GLN A 116 -4.15 -39.59 11.95
N HIS A 117 -3.08 -39.75 12.72
CA HIS A 117 -2.86 -39.03 13.99
C HIS A 117 -2.63 -37.53 13.74
N ALA A 118 -2.91 -36.64 14.70
CA ALA A 118 -2.73 -35.19 14.55
C ALA A 118 -1.31 -34.80 14.07
N SER A 119 -0.29 -35.56 14.47
CA SER A 119 1.09 -35.41 14.01
C SER A 119 1.31 -35.68 12.51
N ALA A 120 0.40 -36.39 11.84
CA ALA A 120 0.45 -36.64 10.40
C ALA A 120 -0.06 -35.45 9.58
N PHE A 121 -1.00 -34.66 10.13
CA PHE A 121 -1.42 -33.37 9.54
C PHE A 121 -0.41 -32.27 9.83
N ALA A 122 0.27 -32.37 10.98
CA ALA A 122 1.47 -31.62 11.27
C ALA A 122 2.71 -32.25 10.60
N SER A 123 2.67 -32.44 9.28
CA SER A 123 3.87 -32.24 8.48
C SER A 123 4.28 -30.76 8.67
N SER A 124 4.91 -30.48 9.80
CA SER A 124 5.57 -29.23 10.19
C SER A 124 6.74 -28.88 9.24
N THR A 125 6.82 -29.54 8.09
CA THR A 125 7.83 -29.40 7.06
C THR A 125 7.31 -28.75 5.79
N HIS A 126 6.00 -28.42 5.66
CA HIS A 126 5.63 -27.41 4.65
C HIS A 126 6.00 -26.04 5.21
N ASN A 127 7.30 -25.77 5.16
CA ASN A 127 7.89 -24.53 5.61
C ASN A 127 7.30 -23.38 4.79
N HIS A 128 6.43 -22.57 5.39
CA HIS A 128 5.89 -21.38 4.73
C HIS A 128 6.97 -20.36 4.36
N ASN A 129 8.17 -20.41 4.96
CA ASN A 129 9.31 -19.60 4.53
C ASN A 129 10.11 -20.23 3.36
N ALA A 130 9.97 -21.54 3.09
CA ALA A 130 10.65 -22.17 1.95
C ALA A 130 9.73 -22.30 0.73
N THR A 131 8.43 -22.52 0.94
CA THR A 131 7.45 -22.70 -0.13
C THR A 131 6.71 -21.40 -0.48
N TYR A 132 6.55 -20.49 0.47
CA TYR A 132 5.85 -19.22 0.28
C TYR A 132 6.74 -18.04 0.66
N LEU A 133 6.43 -16.85 0.14
CA LEU A 133 7.04 -15.63 0.64
C LEU A 133 6.38 -15.25 1.96
N GLY A 134 7.17 -15.14 3.03
CA GLY A 134 6.73 -14.54 4.28
C GLY A 134 6.41 -13.05 4.12
N ILE A 135 5.57 -12.49 5.01
CA ILE A 135 5.10 -11.09 4.95
C ILE A 135 6.22 -10.04 4.93
N ALA A 136 7.40 -10.37 5.47
CA ALA A 136 8.59 -9.53 5.46
C ALA A 136 9.72 -10.07 4.55
N ALA A 137 9.48 -11.19 3.86
CA ALA A 137 10.46 -11.80 2.97
C ALA A 137 10.41 -11.15 1.57
N LYS A 138 11.53 -11.21 0.86
CA LYS A 138 11.63 -10.82 -0.56
C LYS A 138 11.70 -12.08 -1.42
N ALA A 139 11.06 -12.07 -2.59
CA ALA A 139 11.19 -13.18 -3.53
C ALA A 139 12.58 -13.13 -4.13
N ALA A 140 13.30 -14.25 -4.09
CA ALA A 140 14.64 -14.35 -4.64
C ALA A 140 14.69 -14.12 -6.17
N ASP A 141 13.54 -14.23 -6.84
CA ASP A 141 13.35 -14.03 -8.27
C ASP A 141 12.38 -12.89 -8.61
N ALA A 142 12.09 -11.98 -7.66
CA ALA A 142 11.37 -10.73 -7.98
C ALA A 142 12.01 -10.02 -9.19
N ASP A 143 13.35 -10.01 -9.20
CA ASP A 143 14.19 -9.42 -10.24
C ASP A 143 14.09 -10.14 -11.60
N LYS A 144 13.47 -11.33 -11.68
CA LYS A 144 13.34 -12.07 -12.95
C LYS A 144 12.11 -11.67 -13.77
N LEU A 145 11.15 -10.96 -13.18
CA LEU A 145 9.96 -10.52 -13.89
C LEU A 145 10.27 -9.34 -14.83
N ASP A 146 11.06 -8.39 -14.34
CA ASP A 146 11.38 -7.13 -15.03
C ASP A 146 12.80 -6.61 -14.76
N GLY A 147 13.64 -7.35 -14.01
CA GLY A 147 15.00 -6.93 -13.66
C GLY A 147 15.15 -6.21 -12.33
N TYR A 148 14.09 -6.02 -11.54
CA TYR A 148 14.09 -5.13 -10.38
C TYR A 148 13.50 -5.74 -9.08
N ASP A 149 14.10 -5.42 -7.93
CA ASP A 149 13.62 -5.86 -6.61
C ASP A 149 12.61 -4.86 -5.98
N SER A 150 12.01 -5.23 -4.84
CA SER A 150 11.02 -4.39 -4.14
C SER A 150 11.55 -3.05 -3.62
N THR A 151 12.87 -2.82 -3.63
CA THR A 151 13.49 -1.52 -3.30
C THR A 151 13.62 -0.61 -4.52
N ALA A 152 13.39 -1.12 -5.73
CA ALA A 152 13.27 -0.28 -6.93
C ALA A 152 12.02 0.60 -6.90
N PHE A 153 11.04 0.31 -6.03
CA PHE A 153 9.88 1.18 -5.77
C PHE A 153 10.23 2.38 -4.87
N VAL A 154 11.40 3.00 -5.05
CA VAL A 154 11.67 4.32 -4.49
C VAL A 154 10.89 5.34 -5.32
N ARG A 155 9.85 5.88 -4.69
CA ARG A 155 8.96 6.96 -5.15
C ARG A 155 9.68 7.92 -6.10
N SER A 156 9.19 7.94 -7.34
CA SER A 156 9.39 9.01 -8.31
C SER A 156 9.04 10.38 -7.71
N VAL A 157 10.00 10.99 -7.02
CA VAL A 157 10.04 12.42 -6.70
C VAL A 157 11.49 12.88 -6.83
N ASN A 158 11.81 13.43 -8.00
CA ASN A 158 13.06 14.16 -8.30
C ASN A 158 14.38 13.42 -8.06
N GLY A 159 14.58 12.28 -8.72
CA GLY A 159 15.87 11.61 -8.78
C GLY A 159 15.71 10.30 -9.53
N ALA A 160 16.58 10.06 -10.50
CA ALA A 160 16.46 8.98 -11.46
C ALA A 160 16.44 7.58 -10.77
N GLY A 161 15.65 6.61 -11.27
CA GLY A 161 15.53 5.24 -10.72
C GLY A 161 16.43 4.20 -11.42
N PRO A 162 17.05 3.24 -10.68
CA PRO A 162 18.27 2.44 -11.00
C PRO A 162 18.21 1.54 -12.27
N ASN A 163 19.37 1.10 -12.76
CA ASN A 163 19.60 0.14 -13.87
C ASN A 163 20.33 -1.11 -13.37
N ALA A 164 20.70 -2.02 -14.28
CA ALA A 164 21.37 -3.30 -14.02
C ALA A 164 22.75 -3.20 -13.30
N SER A 165 23.27 -2.01 -13.03
CA SER A 165 24.45 -1.74 -12.19
C SER A 165 24.13 -0.81 -10.99
N GLY A 166 22.85 -0.55 -10.73
CA GLY A 166 22.36 0.37 -9.70
C GLY A 166 22.25 1.84 -10.14
N ASN A 167 22.52 2.16 -11.41
CA ASN A 167 22.56 3.54 -11.92
C ASN A 167 21.26 3.87 -12.65
N ALA A 168 20.61 4.97 -12.41
CA ALA A 168 19.27 5.14 -12.95
C ALA A 168 19.05 5.05 -14.48
N THR A 169 18.17 4.15 -14.96
CA THR A 169 17.79 4.08 -16.40
C THR A 169 16.29 4.14 -16.70
N VAL A 170 15.43 4.53 -15.76
CA VAL A 170 14.23 5.26 -16.22
C VAL A 170 14.67 6.70 -16.43
N VAL A 171 15.00 7.04 -17.69
CA VAL A 171 15.15 8.44 -18.09
C VAL A 171 13.75 9.06 -17.99
N ILE A 172 13.42 9.60 -16.82
CA ILE A 172 12.39 10.63 -16.78
C ILE A 172 13.04 11.79 -17.51
N ASP A 173 12.60 12.05 -18.73
CA ASP A 173 13.12 13.12 -19.54
C ASP A 173 12.68 14.47 -18.96
N LEU A 174 13.51 14.99 -18.05
CA LEU A 174 13.38 16.34 -17.49
C LEU A 174 14.06 17.38 -18.38
N SER A 175 14.64 17.02 -19.54
CA SER A 175 15.26 18.01 -20.45
C SER A 175 14.23 18.98 -21.05
N SER A 176 12.94 18.73 -20.81
CA SER A 176 11.81 19.59 -21.17
C SER A 176 11.36 20.56 -20.05
N ARG A 177 12.10 20.68 -18.93
CA ARG A 177 11.72 21.48 -17.76
C ARG A 177 12.88 22.33 -17.25
N VAL A 178 12.56 23.53 -16.75
CA VAL A 178 13.47 24.41 -15.98
C VAL A 178 13.17 24.27 -14.49
N ALA A 179 14.18 24.27 -13.62
CA ALA A 179 14.00 24.11 -12.18
C ALA A 179 13.39 25.36 -11.50
N LYS A 180 12.49 25.16 -10.51
CA LYS A 180 11.85 26.27 -9.75
C LYS A 180 12.83 27.07 -8.89
N THR A 181 13.95 26.46 -8.52
CA THR A 181 15.05 27.10 -7.77
C THR A 181 15.99 27.90 -8.67
N GLY A 182 15.79 27.87 -9.99
CA GLY A 182 16.71 28.40 -10.99
C GLY A 182 17.51 27.30 -11.68
N ASP A 183 18.00 27.61 -12.88
CA ASP A 183 18.78 26.72 -13.75
C ASP A 183 19.96 27.49 -14.38
N THR A 184 21.02 26.80 -14.80
CA THR A 184 22.19 27.41 -15.46
C THR A 184 22.29 26.93 -16.91
N MET A 185 21.92 27.78 -17.86
CA MET A 185 22.09 27.53 -19.29
C MET A 185 23.51 27.94 -19.72
N THR A 186 24.36 26.97 -20.03
CA THR A 186 25.76 27.21 -20.44
C THR A 186 25.95 27.39 -21.96
N GLY A 187 24.90 27.14 -22.74
CA GLY A 187 24.86 27.34 -24.19
C GLY A 187 23.83 28.41 -24.62
N ASN A 188 23.68 28.58 -25.93
CA ASN A 188 22.68 29.50 -26.48
C ASN A 188 21.25 29.01 -26.18
N LEU A 189 20.36 29.93 -25.79
CA LEU A 189 18.93 29.67 -25.68
C LEU A 189 18.21 30.10 -26.97
N THR A 190 17.56 29.15 -27.65
CA THR A 190 16.73 29.42 -28.82
C THR A 190 15.25 29.23 -28.48
N ILE A 191 14.44 30.28 -28.65
CA ILE A 191 12.98 30.24 -28.46
C ILE A 191 12.32 30.35 -29.84
N GLN A 192 11.70 29.27 -30.32
CA GLN A 192 11.16 29.19 -31.68
C GLN A 192 9.66 28.91 -31.67
N ASN A 193 8.86 29.95 -31.91
CA ASN A 193 7.42 29.86 -32.15
C ASN A 193 6.98 31.05 -33.04
N THR A 194 5.67 31.22 -33.28
CA THR A 194 5.13 32.27 -34.16
C THR A 194 5.46 33.70 -33.70
N ALA A 195 5.63 33.92 -32.39
CA ALA A 195 5.90 35.24 -31.81
C ALA A 195 6.72 35.09 -30.51
N PRO A 196 8.03 34.78 -30.61
CA PRO A 196 8.85 34.43 -29.46
C PRO A 196 8.82 35.53 -28.41
N THR A 197 8.48 35.16 -27.17
CA THR A 197 8.26 36.11 -26.09
C THR A 197 8.84 35.57 -24.79
N LEU A 198 9.68 36.37 -24.13
CA LEU A 198 10.07 36.18 -22.74
C LEU A 198 9.26 37.17 -21.88
N THR A 199 8.30 36.68 -21.12
CA THR A 199 7.48 37.50 -20.21
C THR A 199 8.05 37.46 -18.80
N MET A 200 8.35 38.64 -18.25
CA MET A 200 8.63 38.83 -16.84
C MET A 200 7.34 39.33 -16.18
N GLN A 201 6.90 38.63 -15.13
CA GLN A 201 5.71 38.99 -14.36
C GLN A 201 6.15 39.32 -12.94
N ASP A 202 5.80 40.51 -12.49
CA ASP A 202 5.99 40.93 -11.11
C ASP A 202 4.87 40.35 -10.21
N THR A 203 5.12 40.28 -8.92
CA THR A 203 4.24 39.75 -7.88
C THR A 203 2.92 40.52 -7.80
N ASP A 204 2.91 41.78 -8.22
CA ASP A 204 1.73 42.65 -8.30
C ASP A 204 0.97 42.52 -9.63
N ASN A 205 1.31 41.52 -10.45
CA ASN A 205 0.67 41.18 -11.72
C ASN A 205 0.97 42.15 -12.88
N VAL A 206 2.03 42.97 -12.77
CA VAL A 206 2.55 43.77 -13.88
C VAL A 206 3.47 42.91 -14.74
N THR A 207 3.29 42.97 -16.07
CA THR A 207 4.13 42.25 -17.03
C THR A 207 4.96 43.19 -17.89
N ARG A 208 6.17 42.74 -18.22
CA ARG A 208 7.01 43.29 -19.28
C ARG A 208 7.57 42.14 -20.09
N SER A 209 7.47 42.23 -21.41
CA SER A 209 7.87 41.13 -22.28
C SER A 209 8.90 41.59 -23.30
N LEU A 210 9.99 40.83 -23.45
CA LEU A 210 10.87 40.91 -24.61
C LEU A 210 10.25 40.07 -25.73
N HIS A 211 10.02 40.68 -26.88
CA HIS A 211 9.21 40.12 -27.95
C HIS A 211 9.89 40.27 -29.30
N VAL A 212 9.77 39.23 -30.12
CA VAL A 212 10.15 39.25 -31.54
C VAL A 212 8.94 38.89 -32.38
N ASN A 213 8.68 39.69 -33.41
CA ASN A 213 7.66 39.40 -34.41
C ASN A 213 8.11 39.92 -35.76
N SER A 214 8.12 39.04 -36.77
CA SER A 214 8.67 39.34 -38.09
C SER A 214 10.11 39.88 -37.98
N ASN A 215 10.37 41.10 -38.47
CA ASN A 215 11.66 41.77 -38.47
C ASN A 215 11.84 42.77 -37.30
N LEU A 216 10.97 42.74 -36.29
CA LEU A 216 10.99 43.63 -35.14
C LEU A 216 11.36 42.88 -33.86
N MET A 217 12.22 43.49 -33.04
CA MET A 217 12.54 43.04 -31.68
C MET A 217 12.36 44.20 -30.71
N GLY A 218 11.73 43.96 -29.56
CA GLY A 218 11.50 45.02 -28.59
C GLY A 218 10.72 44.60 -27.36
N PHE A 219 10.16 45.59 -26.66
CA PHE A 219 9.37 45.40 -25.46
C PHE A 219 7.88 45.60 -25.73
N LEU A 220 7.05 44.73 -25.17
CA LEU A 220 5.60 44.92 -25.10
C LEU A 220 5.20 45.50 -23.75
N LYS A 221 4.14 46.33 -23.78
CA LYS A 221 3.38 46.77 -22.63
C LYS A 221 2.50 45.63 -22.10
N SER A 222 1.91 45.82 -20.93
CA SER A 222 1.00 44.85 -20.30
C SER A 222 -0.26 44.55 -21.14
N ASP A 223 -0.64 45.45 -22.05
CA ASP A 223 -1.79 45.29 -22.97
C ASP A 223 -1.45 44.55 -24.27
N GLY A 224 -0.19 44.11 -24.43
CA GLY A 224 0.29 43.41 -25.62
C GLY A 224 0.71 44.33 -26.78
N ASN A 225 0.57 45.65 -26.63
CA ASN A 225 1.04 46.61 -27.63
C ASN A 225 2.54 46.89 -27.47
N TRP A 226 3.18 47.33 -28.56
CA TRP A 226 4.56 47.76 -28.52
C TRP A 226 4.78 48.98 -27.62
N ASP A 227 5.75 48.88 -26.72
CA ASP A 227 6.28 50.03 -25.98
C ASP A 227 7.46 50.65 -26.73
N MET A 228 8.38 49.79 -27.19
CA MET A 228 9.59 50.16 -27.91
C MET A 228 10.05 48.98 -28.76
N TYR A 229 10.51 49.20 -29.99
CA TYR A 229 11.11 48.15 -30.82
C TYR A 229 12.12 48.69 -31.81
N MET A 230 13.02 47.81 -32.24
CA MET A 230 13.99 48.05 -33.31
C MET A 230 13.63 47.20 -34.52
N ASN A 231 13.92 47.72 -35.72
CA ASN A 231 13.88 46.95 -36.96
C ASN A 231 15.28 46.41 -37.30
N ASN A 232 15.36 45.54 -38.31
CA ASN A 232 16.63 44.96 -38.76
C ASN A 232 17.60 45.98 -39.40
N GLY A 233 17.15 47.21 -39.66
CA GLY A 233 17.98 48.33 -40.11
C GLY A 233 18.56 49.17 -38.97
N GLY A 234 18.28 48.82 -37.70
CA GLY A 234 18.80 49.51 -36.53
C GLY A 234 18.01 50.77 -36.14
N SER A 235 16.91 51.10 -36.81
CA SER A 235 16.05 52.21 -36.39
C SER A 235 15.25 51.81 -35.16
N LEU A 236 15.14 52.73 -34.20
CA LEU A 236 14.39 52.55 -32.96
C LEU A 236 13.07 53.33 -32.99
N TRP A 237 11.98 52.65 -32.64
CA TRP A 237 10.65 53.24 -32.44
C TRP A 237 10.24 53.16 -30.97
N THR A 238 9.53 54.18 -30.49
CA THR A 238 8.93 54.21 -29.15
C THR A 238 7.48 54.68 -29.21
N ALA A 239 6.64 54.23 -28.28
CA ALA A 239 5.22 54.53 -28.28
C ALA A 239 4.88 56.02 -28.13
N ASN A 240 5.72 56.78 -27.42
CA ASN A 240 5.47 58.20 -27.17
C ASN A 240 6.05 59.13 -28.27
N TYR A 241 7.13 58.71 -28.93
CA TYR A 241 7.88 59.58 -29.84
C TYR A 241 7.91 59.09 -31.30
N GLY A 242 7.41 57.90 -31.59
CA GLY A 242 7.52 57.30 -32.92
C GLY A 242 8.96 56.86 -33.21
N TRP A 243 9.38 56.95 -34.48
CA TRP A 243 10.77 56.70 -34.88
C TRP A 243 11.67 57.78 -34.29
N LEU A 244 12.62 57.39 -33.45
CA LEU A 244 13.42 58.35 -32.68
C LEU A 244 14.30 59.25 -33.59
N HIS A 245 14.77 58.71 -34.71
CA HIS A 245 15.48 59.48 -35.72
C HIS A 245 14.61 60.62 -36.26
N ASP A 246 13.41 60.30 -36.74
CA ASP A 246 12.45 61.29 -37.25
C ASP A 246 12.08 62.30 -36.17
N TYR A 247 11.83 61.83 -34.95
CA TYR A 247 11.50 62.67 -33.81
C TYR A 247 12.62 63.66 -33.48
N PHE A 248 13.88 63.21 -33.45
CA PHE A 248 15.03 64.09 -33.21
C PHE A 248 15.08 65.20 -34.25
N PHE A 249 15.09 64.88 -35.55
CA PHE A 249 15.19 65.90 -36.60
C PHE A 249 13.93 66.77 -36.79
N ASN A 250 12.79 66.35 -36.24
CA ASN A 250 11.55 67.13 -36.24
C ASN A 250 11.42 68.04 -35.01
N ALA A 251 11.79 67.54 -33.82
CA ALA A 251 11.56 68.22 -32.54
C ALA A 251 12.67 69.20 -32.14
N VAL A 252 13.93 69.00 -32.56
CA VAL A 252 14.96 70.05 -32.43
C VAL A 252 14.95 70.96 -33.65
N GLY A 253 14.97 72.27 -33.42
CA GLY A 253 15.26 73.25 -34.47
C GLY A 253 16.63 72.95 -35.06
N ASN A 254 16.66 72.26 -36.20
CA ASN A 254 17.88 71.78 -36.81
C ASN A 254 18.63 72.91 -37.55
N CYS A 255 18.35 74.19 -37.29
CA CYS A 255 19.10 75.29 -37.88
C CYS A 255 19.13 76.59 -37.07
N PHE A 256 20.06 77.47 -37.48
CA PHE A 256 20.24 78.84 -37.01
C PHE A 256 20.31 79.81 -38.21
N ARG A 257 19.57 80.95 -38.15
CA ARG A 257 19.57 82.03 -39.17
C ARG A 257 20.28 83.29 -38.65
N SER A 258 21.17 83.90 -39.44
CA SER A 258 21.95 85.07 -39.02
C SER A 258 21.18 86.41 -39.02
N SER A 259 20.00 86.49 -39.64
CA SER A 259 19.19 87.72 -39.74
C SER A 259 17.69 87.41 -39.82
N ASN A 260 16.88 87.95 -38.90
CA ASN A 260 15.46 87.64 -38.72
C ASN A 260 14.56 88.71 -39.38
N PRO A 261 13.77 88.39 -40.43
CA PRO A 261 12.84 89.36 -41.01
C PRO A 261 11.53 89.38 -40.18
N GLY A 262 11.40 90.33 -39.27
CA GLY A 262 10.13 90.66 -38.59
C GLY A 262 9.75 89.81 -37.37
N SER A 263 9.00 90.43 -36.45
CA SER A 263 8.74 90.01 -35.06
C SER A 263 7.78 88.82 -34.87
N GLY A 264 7.63 87.93 -35.85
CA GLY A 264 6.59 86.89 -35.85
C GLY A 264 7.05 85.44 -35.87
N TRP A 265 8.34 85.15 -36.10
CA TRP A 265 8.81 83.77 -36.29
C TRP A 265 9.92 83.42 -35.30
N GLN A 266 9.55 82.70 -34.25
CA GLN A 266 10.46 82.22 -33.21
C GLN A 266 10.51 80.69 -33.24
N GLY A 267 11.52 80.12 -33.91
CA GLY A 267 12.15 78.82 -33.58
C GLY A 267 11.36 77.50 -33.72
N ALA A 268 11.99 76.56 -34.45
CA ALA A 268 11.68 75.13 -34.72
C ALA A 268 10.27 74.81 -35.31
N SER A 269 9.94 74.66 -36.60
CA SER A 269 10.59 74.71 -37.92
C SER A 269 11.84 73.83 -38.10
N ASN A 270 11.80 72.80 -38.96
CA ASN A 270 12.99 72.09 -39.54
C ASN A 270 13.90 72.98 -40.41
N CYS A 271 13.75 74.30 -40.27
CA CYS A 271 14.75 75.33 -40.39
C CYS A 271 15.65 75.21 -41.65
N THR A 272 15.07 75.20 -42.84
CA THR A 272 15.64 75.77 -44.09
C THR A 272 14.58 75.91 -45.18
N ALA A 273 14.79 76.89 -46.06
CA ALA A 273 13.85 77.36 -47.07
C ALA A 273 13.79 76.43 -48.31
N ASN A 274 12.61 76.36 -48.92
CA ASN A 274 12.23 75.39 -49.97
C ASN A 274 12.98 75.66 -51.29
N THR A 275 13.42 74.62 -51.99
CA THR A 275 14.05 74.64 -53.33
C THR A 275 13.18 75.20 -54.48
N ALA A 276 12.03 75.82 -54.19
CA ALA A 276 11.40 76.78 -55.08
C ALA A 276 12.10 78.17 -55.07
N ASP A 277 13.06 78.40 -54.17
CA ASP A 277 13.74 79.70 -53.98
C ASP A 277 14.88 79.98 -54.98
N PHE A 278 14.90 79.30 -56.13
CA PHE A 278 15.38 79.92 -57.36
C PHE A 278 14.17 80.59 -58.02
N TYR A 279 13.84 81.82 -57.63
CA TYR A 279 13.04 82.64 -58.52
C TYR A 279 13.94 82.99 -59.72
N ASN A 280 13.84 82.19 -60.77
CA ASN A 280 14.45 82.50 -62.06
C ASN A 280 13.64 83.62 -62.71
N CYS A 281 14.10 84.86 -62.54
CA CYS A 281 13.66 85.98 -63.33
C CYS A 281 14.86 86.72 -63.95
N GLY A 282 15.63 86.00 -64.78
CA GLY A 282 16.46 86.60 -65.82
C GLY A 282 17.71 87.39 -65.38
N ASP A 283 18.46 87.81 -66.40
CA ASP A 283 19.87 88.24 -66.42
C ASP A 283 20.22 89.49 -65.57
N GLN A 284 20.40 89.39 -64.25
CA GLN A 284 21.26 90.30 -63.46
C GLN A 284 21.96 89.64 -62.25
N VAL A 285 23.05 90.28 -61.77
CA VAL A 285 24.02 89.73 -60.80
C VAL A 285 23.44 89.71 -59.36
N PRO A 286 23.51 88.58 -58.63
CA PRO A 286 22.82 88.40 -57.34
C PRO A 286 23.52 89.08 -56.15
N THR A 287 22.75 89.70 -55.25
CA THR A 287 23.23 90.20 -53.94
C THR A 287 23.12 89.12 -52.85
N SER A 288 24.00 89.20 -51.85
CA SER A 288 24.20 88.20 -50.79
C SER A 288 23.00 88.08 -49.84
N GLY A 289 22.29 86.97 -49.91
CA GLY A 289 21.14 86.66 -49.05
C GLY A 289 21.49 85.84 -47.80
N ILE A 290 20.43 85.37 -47.14
CA ILE A 290 20.40 84.90 -45.74
C ILE A 290 21.32 83.68 -45.54
N TYR A 291 22.16 83.71 -44.49
CA TYR A 291 23.01 82.59 -44.08
C TYR A 291 22.29 81.70 -43.06
N MET A 292 22.20 80.40 -43.36
CA MET A 292 21.57 79.38 -42.50
C MET A 292 22.56 78.27 -42.16
N LEU A 293 22.81 78.02 -40.88
CA LEU A 293 23.58 76.86 -40.40
C LEU A 293 22.60 75.75 -40.00
N ARG A 294 22.69 74.56 -40.59
CA ARG A 294 21.79 73.41 -40.36
C ARG A 294 22.52 72.18 -39.81
N LEU A 295 21.88 71.42 -38.92
CA LEU A 295 22.28 70.06 -38.58
C LEU A 295 21.85 69.13 -39.72
N VAL A 296 22.80 68.41 -40.30
CA VAL A 296 22.59 67.45 -41.39
C VAL A 296 22.90 66.05 -40.87
N ASP A 297 21.98 65.12 -41.12
CA ASP A 297 22.24 63.70 -40.92
C ASP A 297 22.98 63.11 -42.13
N GLY A 298 24.14 62.51 -41.87
CA GLY A 298 24.87 61.69 -42.85
C GLY A 298 24.67 60.20 -42.64
N GLY A 299 23.67 59.77 -41.86
CA GLY A 299 23.37 58.38 -41.50
C GLY A 299 24.27 57.82 -40.39
N SER A 300 25.54 58.23 -40.33
CA SER A 300 26.48 57.84 -39.25
C SER A 300 27.22 59.02 -38.62
N THR A 301 26.94 60.25 -39.09
CA THR A 301 27.53 61.48 -38.55
C THR A 301 26.47 62.57 -38.50
N ILE A 302 26.56 63.40 -37.48
CA ILE A 302 25.81 64.66 -37.40
C ILE A 302 26.80 65.77 -37.70
N SER A 303 26.51 66.60 -38.69
CA SER A 303 27.37 67.70 -39.09
C SER A 303 26.59 69.02 -39.15
N PHE A 304 27.31 70.14 -39.03
CA PHE A 304 26.75 71.45 -39.32
C PHE A 304 27.08 71.84 -40.77
N GLY A 305 26.07 72.11 -41.59
CA GLY A 305 26.23 72.60 -42.97
C GLY A 305 25.66 74.01 -43.13
N SER A 306 26.19 74.82 -44.04
CA SER A 306 25.67 76.17 -44.33
C SER A 306 24.90 76.23 -45.66
N GLN A 307 23.77 76.93 -45.70
CA GLN A 307 23.01 77.26 -46.93
C GLN A 307 22.88 78.78 -47.06
N THR A 308 23.04 79.32 -48.27
CA THR A 308 22.88 80.76 -48.57
C THR A 308 21.86 80.94 -49.69
N THR A 309 20.84 81.78 -49.50
CA THR A 309 19.87 82.15 -50.56
C THR A 309 20.31 83.44 -51.27
N ARG A 310 19.85 83.67 -52.51
CA ARG A 310 20.09 84.90 -53.29
C ARG A 310 18.75 85.43 -53.78
N TYR A 311 18.46 86.71 -53.57
CA TYR A 311 17.20 87.36 -53.98
C TYR A 311 17.42 88.27 -55.19
N ASN A 312 16.47 88.31 -56.12
CA ASN A 312 16.40 89.33 -57.18
C ASN A 312 15.03 90.01 -57.11
N CYS A 313 14.99 91.32 -56.83
CA CYS A 313 13.75 92.09 -56.71
C CYS A 313 13.59 92.99 -57.95
N ASN A 314 12.60 92.71 -58.82
CA ASN A 314 12.14 93.70 -59.80
C ASN A 314 10.88 94.38 -59.27
N CYS A 315 11.01 95.64 -58.87
CA CYS A 315 9.89 96.53 -58.60
C CYS A 315 9.61 97.34 -59.86
N ASP A 316 8.88 96.78 -60.83
CA ASP A 316 8.36 97.59 -61.94
C ASP A 316 6.87 97.87 -61.73
N CYS A 317 6.61 99.06 -61.18
CA CYS A 317 5.29 99.68 -61.11
C CYS A 317 4.88 100.13 -62.52
N ASN A 318 4.23 99.27 -63.31
CA ASN A 318 3.21 99.64 -64.32
C ASN A 318 2.80 98.43 -65.16
N CYS A 319 1.65 97.82 -64.83
CA CYS A 319 0.86 97.12 -65.83
C CYS A 319 -0.32 98.04 -66.20
N CYS A 320 -0.18 98.72 -67.34
CA CYS A 320 -1.29 99.29 -68.09
C CYS A 320 -2.11 98.16 -68.74
#